data_AF-B9LXG9-F1
#
_entry.id   AF-B9LXG9-F1
#
_cell.length_a   1.000
_cell.length_b   1.000
_cell.length_c   1.000
_cell.angle_alpha   90.00
_cell.angle_beta   90.00
_cell.angle_gamma   90.00
#
_symmetry.space_group_name_H-M   'P 1'
#
loop_
_entity.id
_entity.type
_entity.pdbx_description
1 polymer ?
#
loop_
_entity_poly.entity_id
_entity_poly.type
_entity_poly.pdbx_seq_one_letter_code
_entity_poly.pdbx_strand_id
1 'polypeptide(L)'
;MLRAGCEYLQQRNDAIIALMYDTGLRVGELVAVDVGMLREGNTELYLPAEIQKDYPNDNSPSPKRLGLSSDTTRLLSSYLSARWKDIQTTERVYDHMIRV
;
A
#
# COMPACT_ATOMS: atom_id res chain seq x y z
N MET A 1 -19.87 18.42 -5.64
CA MET A 1 -18.84 17.39 -5.83
C MET A 1 -19.04 16.35 -4.74
N LEU A 2 -19.56 15.17 -5.08
CA LEU A 2 -19.88 14.12 -4.10
C LEU A 2 -18.57 13.58 -3.50
N ARG A 3 -18.19 14.05 -2.31
CA ARG A 3 -17.15 13.41 -1.49
C ARG A 3 -17.77 12.17 -0.83
N ALA A 4 -17.96 11.11 -1.61
CA ALA A 4 -18.39 9.82 -1.09
C ALA A 4 -17.15 9.05 -0.61
N GLY A 5 -16.77 9.27 0.65
CA GLY A 5 -15.65 8.57 1.27
C GLY A 5 -15.15 9.31 2.50
N CYS A 6 -14.67 8.58 3.50
CA CYS A 6 -14.11 9.22 4.68
C CYS A 6 -12.78 9.88 4.32
N GLU A 7 -12.64 11.19 4.56
CA GLU A 7 -11.50 11.98 4.09
C GLU A 7 -10.15 11.45 4.59
N TYR A 8 -10.13 10.85 5.79
CA TYR A 8 -8.92 10.23 6.35
C TYR A 8 -8.46 8.98 5.56
N LEU A 9 -9.34 8.32 4.81
CA LEU A 9 -9.00 7.15 3.99
C LEU A 9 -8.53 7.51 2.59
N GLN A 10 -8.72 8.76 2.16
CA GLN A 10 -8.47 9.16 0.77
C GLN A 10 -6.99 8.98 0.40
N GLN A 11 -6.06 9.49 1.23
CA GLN A 11 -4.62 9.36 0.96
C GLN A 11 -4.15 7.90 0.91
N ARG A 12 -4.72 7.04 1.76
CA ARG A 12 -4.44 5.60 1.72
C ARG A 12 -4.88 5.00 0.39
N ASN A 13 -6.09 5.29 -0.04
CA ASN A 13 -6.66 4.72 -1.25
C ASN A 13 -5.91 5.22 -2.50
N ASP A 14 -5.54 6.50 -2.54
CA ASP A 14 -4.75 7.07 -3.64
C ASP A 14 -3.36 6.41 -3.73
N ALA A 15 -2.69 6.19 -2.59
CA ALA A 15 -1.40 5.49 -2.55
C ALA A 15 -1.52 4.03 -2.98
N ILE A 16 -2.59 3.32 -2.58
CA ILE A 16 -2.85 1.94 -3.01
C ILE A 16 -3.08 1.87 -4.53
N ILE A 17 -3.93 2.74 -5.07
CA ILE A 17 -4.25 2.77 -6.50
C ILE A 17 -2.99 3.05 -7.32
N ALA A 18 -2.19 4.04 -6.91
CA ALA A 18 -0.94 4.36 -7.58
C ALA A 18 0.04 3.17 -7.56
N LEU A 19 0.24 2.56 -6.39
CA LEU A 19 1.12 1.40 -6.27
C LEU A 19 0.64 0.23 -7.15
N MET A 20 -0.65 -0.09 -7.14
CA MET A 20 -1.23 -1.14 -7.99
C MET A 20 -1.01 -0.87 -9.48
N TYR A 21 -1.23 0.37 -9.91
CA TYR A 21 -1.07 0.75 -11.31
C TYR A 21 0.38 0.64 -11.78
N ASP A 22 1.32 1.11 -10.96
CA ASP A 22 2.76 1.17 -11.28
C ASP A 22 3.41 -0.21 -11.29
N THR A 23 3.02 -1.06 -10.34
CA THR A 23 3.66 -2.38 -10.13
C THR A 23 2.93 -3.54 -10.81
N GLY A 24 1.64 -3.38 -11.10
CA GLY A 24 0.79 -4.45 -11.62
C GLY A 24 0.55 -5.60 -10.64
N LEU A 25 0.75 -5.37 -9.33
CA LEU A 25 0.54 -6.39 -8.31
C LEU A 25 -0.90 -6.89 -8.29
N ARG A 26 -1.05 -8.20 -8.10
CA ARG A 26 -2.35 -8.83 -7.88
C ARG A 26 -2.84 -8.53 -6.47
N VAL A 27 -4.15 -8.62 -6.24
CA VAL A 27 -4.76 -8.35 -4.93
C VAL A 27 -4.11 -9.18 -3.81
N GLY A 28 -3.83 -10.47 -4.04
CA GLY A 28 -3.17 -11.33 -3.04
C GLY A 28 -1.75 -10.89 -2.71
N GLU A 29 -0.97 -10.48 -3.71
CA GLU A 29 0.39 -9.96 -3.54
C GLU A 29 0.35 -8.60 -2.82
N LEU A 30 -0.55 -7.71 -3.24
CA LEU A 30 -0.73 -6.37 -2.67
C LEU A 30 -1.08 -6.40 -1.18
N VAL A 31 -1.99 -7.28 -0.77
CA VAL A 31 -2.37 -7.42 0.65
C VAL A 31 -1.20 -7.90 1.52
N ALA A 32 -0.25 -8.63 0.93
CA ALA A 32 0.95 -9.09 1.62
C ALA A 32 2.10 -8.07 1.61
N VAL A 33 1.98 -6.95 0.91
CA VAL A 33 3.02 -5.90 0.89
C VAL A 33 3.16 -5.27 2.26
N ASP A 34 4.41 -5.21 2.74
CA ASP A 34 4.77 -4.57 4.01
C ASP A 34 5.73 -3.39 3.80
N VAL A 35 5.77 -2.45 4.76
CA VAL A 35 6.70 -1.31 4.72
C VAL A 35 8.16 -1.77 4.69
N GLY A 36 8.46 -2.90 5.36
CA GLY A 36 9.76 -3.57 5.32
C GLY A 36 10.16 -4.11 3.94
N MET A 37 9.32 -3.97 2.92
CA MET A 37 9.61 -4.32 1.52
C MET A 37 9.99 -3.10 0.66
N LEU A 38 9.77 -1.87 1.14
CA LEU A 38 10.19 -0.65 0.45
C LEU A 38 11.69 -0.42 0.58
N ARG A 39 12.33 0.01 -0.50
CA ARG A 39 13.79 0.23 -0.59
C ARG A 39 14.07 1.62 -1.12
N GLU A 40 15.32 2.07 -0.95
CA GLU A 40 15.85 3.29 -1.56
C GLU A 40 14.93 4.52 -1.34
N GLY A 41 14.44 4.72 -0.12
CA GLY A 41 13.55 5.84 0.19
C GLY A 41 12.18 5.77 -0.49
N ASN A 42 11.59 4.57 -0.56
CA ASN A 42 10.28 4.28 -1.19
C ASN A 42 10.27 4.41 -2.72
N THR A 43 11.43 4.36 -3.38
CA THR A 43 11.55 4.42 -4.85
C THR A 43 11.57 3.04 -5.49
N GLU A 44 11.74 1.99 -4.69
CA GLU A 44 11.66 0.60 -5.14
C GLU A 44 10.81 -0.24 -4.18
N LEU A 45 10.10 -1.21 -4.76
CA LEU A 45 9.46 -2.29 -4.03
C LEU A 45 10.24 -3.58 -4.25
N TYR A 46 10.77 -4.16 -3.16
CA TYR A 46 11.27 -5.53 -3.16
C TYR A 46 10.10 -6.50 -3.01
N LEU A 47 9.95 -7.43 -3.95
CA LEU A 47 8.90 -8.42 -3.98
C LEU A 47 9.49 -9.81 -3.71
N PRO A 48 9.33 -10.35 -2.48
CA PRO A 48 9.80 -11.69 -2.13
C PRO A 48 9.13 -12.78 -2.98
N ALA A 49 9.78 -13.93 -3.14
CA ALA A 49 9.23 -15.04 -3.95
C ALA A 49 7.97 -15.62 -3.31
N GLU A 50 7.94 -15.72 -1.98
CA GLU A 50 6.90 -16.35 -1.17
C GLU A 50 5.54 -15.65 -1.23
N ILE A 51 5.49 -14.37 -1.62
CA ILE A 51 4.22 -13.65 -1.78
C ILE A 51 3.78 -13.56 -3.24
N GLN A 52 4.68 -13.85 -4.17
CA GLN A 52 4.35 -13.89 -5.59
C GLN A 52 3.52 -15.13 -5.88
N LYS A 53 2.50 -14.98 -6.73
CA LYS A 53 1.74 -16.14 -7.17
C LYS A 53 2.64 -17.08 -8.00
N ASP A 54 2.61 -18.35 -7.65
CA ASP A 54 3.29 -19.42 -8.39
C ASP A 54 2.81 -19.53 -9.84
N TYR A 55 3.73 -19.98 -10.70
CA TYR A 55 3.42 -20.28 -12.09
C TYR A 55 2.64 -21.59 -12.19
N PRO A 56 1.78 -21.75 -13.22
CA PRO A 56 1.10 -23.00 -13.49
C PRO A 56 2.05 -24.01 -14.15
N ASN A 57 3.25 -24.18 -13.60
CA ASN A 57 4.31 -25.11 -14.00
C ASN A 57 5.19 -25.43 -12.78
N ASP A 58 6.19 -26.31 -12.93
CA ASP A 58 7.06 -26.74 -11.82
C ASP A 58 8.11 -25.69 -11.38
N ASN A 59 7.94 -24.41 -11.75
CA ASN A 59 8.82 -23.32 -11.33
C ASN A 59 8.07 -22.32 -10.46
N SER A 60 8.80 -21.75 -9.50
CA SER A 60 8.36 -20.61 -8.71
C SER A 60 9.07 -19.32 -9.16
N PRO A 61 8.42 -18.16 -8.99
CA PRO A 61 9.04 -16.87 -9.28
C PRO A 61 10.25 -16.62 -8.38
N SER A 62 11.29 -15.99 -8.93
CA SER A 62 12.39 -15.46 -8.12
C SER A 62 12.01 -14.11 -7.49
N PRO A 63 12.65 -13.68 -6.39
CA PRO A 63 12.43 -12.36 -5.84
C PRO A 63 12.74 -11.26 -6.86
N LYS A 64 11.92 -10.20 -6.88
CA LYS A 64 12.02 -9.12 -7.87
C LYS A 64 12.16 -7.76 -7.20
N ARG A 65 12.78 -6.80 -7.88
CA ARG A 65 12.72 -5.38 -7.52
C ARG A 65 11.93 -4.65 -8.60
N LEU A 66 10.97 -3.85 -8.17
CA LEU A 66 10.13 -3.03 -9.03
C LEU A 66 10.46 -1.56 -8.73
N GLY A 67 10.96 -0.85 -9.73
CA GLY A 67 11.12 0.60 -9.63
C GLY A 67 9.74 1.26 -9.59
N LEU A 68 9.59 2.25 -8.72
CA LEU A 68 8.39 3.05 -8.58
C LEU A 68 8.60 4.41 -9.24
N SER A 69 7.56 4.89 -9.91
CA SER A 69 7.53 6.23 -10.47
C SER A 69 7.65 7.29 -9.36
N SER A 70 8.06 8.51 -9.75
CA SER A 70 8.16 9.64 -8.82
C SER A 70 6.79 9.99 -8.20
N ASP A 71 5.70 9.84 -8.95
CA ASP A 71 4.35 10.10 -8.46
C ASP A 71 3.91 9.05 -7.42
N THR A 72 4.12 7.76 -7.70
CA THR A 72 3.85 6.68 -6.73
C THR A 72 4.67 6.87 -5.46
N THR A 73 5.96 7.16 -5.62
CA THR A 73 6.89 7.42 -4.50
C THR A 73 6.40 8.57 -3.62
N ARG A 74 5.96 9.67 -4.25
CA ARG A 74 5.44 10.86 -3.55
C ARG A 74 4.16 10.54 -2.79
N LEU A 75 3.22 9.82 -3.40
CA LEU A 75 1.95 9.44 -2.77
C LEU A 75 2.18 8.48 -1.59
N LEU A 76 3.00 7.45 -1.77
CA LEU A 76 3.37 6.51 -0.70
C LEU A 76 4.05 7.23 0.46
N SER A 77 5.03 8.09 0.17
CA SER A 77 5.76 8.82 1.21
C SER A 77 4.85 9.78 1.97
N SER A 78 3.94 10.47 1.27
CA SER A 78 2.91 11.32 1.90
C SER A 78 2.01 10.51 2.83
N TYR A 79 1.46 9.39 2.34
CA TYR A 79 0.59 8.52 3.12
C TYR A 79 1.32 7.95 4.34
N LEU A 80 2.52 7.36 4.18
CA LEU A 80 3.28 6.77 5.29
C LEU A 80 3.68 7.82 6.34
N SER A 81 3.99 9.04 5.91
CA SER A 81 4.28 10.18 6.80
C SER A 81 3.04 10.74 7.49
N ALA A 82 1.84 10.51 6.98
CA ALA A 82 0.59 10.88 7.63
C ALA A 82 0.06 9.75 8.52
N ARG A 83 0.30 8.49 8.14
CA ARG A 83 -0.24 7.28 8.79
C ARG A 83 0.02 7.20 10.29
N TRP A 84 1.19 7.64 10.75
CA TRP A 84 1.50 7.63 12.19
C TRP A 84 0.60 8.58 13.01
N LYS A 85 0.04 9.62 12.38
CA LYS A 85 -0.93 10.53 13.01
C LYS A 85 -2.32 9.92 13.07
N ASP A 86 -2.65 8.99 12.17
CA ASP A 86 -3.96 8.35 12.09
C ASP A 86 -4.17 7.23 13.12
N ILE A 87 -3.12 6.67 13.71
CA ILE A 87 -3.26 5.73 14.83
C ILE A 87 -4.02 6.38 16.00
N GLN A 88 -3.79 7.66 16.28
CA GLN A 88 -4.54 8.40 17.31
C GLN A 88 -5.96 8.77 16.86
N THR A 89 -6.20 8.93 15.55
CA THR A 89 -7.53 9.20 15.00
C THR A 89 -8.41 7.94 15.05
N THR A 90 -7.81 6.76 14.88
CA THR A 90 -8.50 5.47 14.87
C THR A 90 -9.19 5.21 16.23
N GLU A 91 -8.53 5.54 17.35
CA GLU A 91 -9.14 5.49 18.69
C GLU A 91 -10.40 6.37 18.81
N ARG A 92 -10.40 7.56 18.19
CA ARG A 92 -11.57 8.47 18.20
C ARG A 92 -12.72 7.98 17.34
N VAL A 93 -12.45 7.31 16.22
CA VAL A 93 -13.50 6.73 15.36
C VAL A 93 -14.18 5.55 16.05
N TYR A 94 -13.42 4.69 16.75
CA TYR A 94 -14.00 3.62 17.58
C TYR A 94 -14.82 4.18 18.76
N ASP A 95 -14.34 5.22 19.47
CA ASP A 95 -15.10 5.87 20.55
C ASP A 95 -16.39 6.55 20.03
N HIS A 96 -16.38 7.08 18.80
CA HIS A 96 -17.58 7.66 18.19
C HIS A 96 -18.58 6.59 17.67
N MET A 97 -18.09 5.44 17.20
CA MET A 97 -18.94 4.34 16.73
C MET A 97 -19.52 3.47 17.85
N ILE A 98 -18.95 3.49 19.07
CA ILE A 98 -19.42 2.72 20.24
C ILE A 98 -20.39 3.53 21.13
N ARG A 99 -20.54 4.84 20.89
CA ARG A 99 -21.45 5.73 21.65
C ARG A 99 -22.81 5.98 20.99
N VAL A 100 -23.29 5.08 20.14
CA VAL A 100 -24.66 5.10 19.58
C VAL A 100 -25.47 3.95 20.14
#